data_AF-A0A8F2W5F1-F1
#
_entry.id   AF-A0A8F2W5F1-F1
#
_cell.length_a   1.000
_cell.length_b   1.000
_cell.length_c   1.000
_cell.angle_alpha   90.00
_cell.angle_beta   90.00
_cell.angle_gamma   90.00
#
_symmetry.space_group_name_H-M   'P 1'
#
loop_
_entity.id
_entity.type
_entity.pdbx_description
1 polymer ?
#
loop_
_entity_poly.entity_id
_entity_poly.type
_entity_poly.pdbx_seq_one_letter_code
_entity_poly.pdbx_strand_id
1 'polypeptide(L)'
;MLIRQSAGFSKKHITTNLFTKMSNEAEISEKERNALIREQQEAESKKRAYREKKQEVREMAKQKNQVKFNNQSSPDYDVAEMPRKRFYRQRAHSNPFSDHSLEYPSDPDSMDWSKLYPHFYDEETQKMRKQVEIADIGCGYGGLLITLAKEYPEVLSLGMEIRVQVTQYVEDRIIALRENHQDTNEYQNCAVLRGNAMKFIPNFFHKGQLSKMFFCFPDPHFKQRKHKARIITNTLLTEYAYVLREGGIVYTITDVKDLHEWMVKHLEEHPMFERKSKEWEDQDKCVELMYNSTEEGQKVARNKGDKFVACFERLPTPQDCD
;
A
#
# COMPACT_ATOMS: atom_id res chain seq x y z
N MET A 1 -14.22 27.43 69.91
CA MET A 1 -13.31 28.54 70.27
C MET A 1 -12.37 28.75 69.08
N LEU A 2 -12.76 29.58 68.12
CA LEU A 2 -12.38 31.00 67.99
C LEU A 2 -10.86 31.17 67.75
N ILE A 3 -10.44 31.35 66.48
CA ILE A 3 -10.21 32.62 65.72
C ILE A 3 -8.72 33.00 65.80
N ARG A 4 -7.95 32.84 64.69
CA ARG A 4 -7.52 33.89 63.70
C ARG A 4 -6.42 34.82 64.28
N GLN A 5 -5.45 35.37 63.54
CA GLN A 5 -5.35 35.80 62.14
C GLN A 5 -3.86 36.17 61.85
N SER A 6 -3.26 35.74 60.73
CA SER A 6 -2.92 36.54 59.51
C SER A 6 -1.66 37.39 59.60
N ALA A 7 -0.92 37.77 58.55
CA ALA A 7 -0.97 37.71 57.07
C ALA A 7 0.45 38.14 56.60
N GLY A 8 0.91 38.07 55.35
CA GLY A 8 0.32 37.83 54.02
C GLY A 8 1.46 37.92 52.99
N PHE A 9 1.35 37.31 51.80
CA PHE A 9 1.09 37.89 50.46
C PHE A 9 2.09 37.17 49.51
N SER A 10 1.93 36.89 48.21
CA SER A 10 0.81 36.83 47.25
C SER A 10 1.36 36.36 45.89
N LYS A 11 0.65 35.40 45.25
CA LYS A 11 0.32 35.23 43.81
C LYS A 11 1.36 35.35 42.66
N LYS A 12 1.33 34.26 41.85
CA LYS A 12 1.10 34.16 40.37
C LYS A 12 2.26 34.23 39.35
N HIS A 13 2.14 33.27 38.40
CA HIS A 13 2.43 33.31 36.95
C HIS A 13 3.85 32.92 36.46
N ILE A 14 4.03 31.80 35.74
CA ILE A 14 3.86 31.52 34.29
C ILE A 14 5.20 31.67 33.53
N THR A 15 5.54 30.60 32.77
CA THR A 15 6.47 30.51 31.62
C THR A 15 7.98 30.61 31.81
N THR A 16 8.66 29.88 30.89
CA THR A 16 10.05 30.00 30.42
C THR A 16 11.17 29.45 31.32
N ASN A 17 11.61 28.21 31.01
CA ASN A 17 13.02 27.97 30.65
C ASN A 17 13.22 26.56 30.07
N LEU A 18 12.79 26.41 28.82
CA LEU A 18 13.26 25.37 27.89
C LEU A 18 14.57 25.84 27.19
N PHE A 19 15.39 26.64 27.87
CA PHE A 19 16.55 27.33 27.28
C PHE A 19 17.86 27.12 28.05
N THR A 20 17.95 26.06 28.85
CA THR A 20 19.17 25.79 29.67
C THR A 20 19.55 24.31 29.69
N LYS A 21 19.39 23.65 28.53
CA LYS A 21 20.01 22.34 28.24
C LYS A 21 20.49 22.24 26.78
N MET A 22 20.92 23.36 26.21
CA MET A 22 21.57 23.47 24.88
C MET A 22 22.85 24.31 24.97
N SER A 23 23.71 23.99 25.93
CA SER A 23 24.98 24.70 26.09
C SER A 23 26.06 23.78 26.62
N ASN A 24 26.29 22.68 25.89
CA ASN A 24 27.54 21.91 25.89
C ASN A 24 27.52 20.96 24.69
N GLU A 25 27.67 21.51 23.47
CA GLU A 25 28.07 20.80 22.24
C GLU A 25 28.14 21.81 21.09
N ALA A 26 29.18 22.64 21.06
CA ALA A 26 29.45 23.50 19.91
C ALA A 26 30.93 23.91 19.89
N GLU A 27 31.76 23.06 19.31
CA GLU A 27 32.93 23.49 18.53
C GLU A 27 33.38 22.31 17.65
N ILE A 28 32.51 21.91 16.71
CA ILE A 28 32.97 21.20 15.52
C ILE A 28 33.57 22.27 14.60
N SER A 29 34.85 22.12 14.25
CA SER A 29 35.53 23.06 13.38
C SER A 29 34.75 23.27 12.09
N GLU A 30 34.62 24.51 11.62
CA GLU A 30 33.94 24.84 10.35
C GLU A 30 34.46 23.99 9.18
N LYS A 31 35.73 23.57 9.26
CA LYS A 31 36.40 22.66 8.33
C LYS A 31 35.83 21.24 8.37
N GLU A 32 35.50 20.72 9.54
CA GLU A 32 34.90 19.39 9.74
C GLU A 32 33.43 19.37 9.33
N ARG A 33 32.68 20.45 9.61
CA ARG A 33 31.30 20.59 9.14
C ARG A 33 31.21 20.62 7.61
N ASN A 34 32.13 21.34 6.96
CA ASN A 34 32.21 21.40 5.50
C ASN A 34 32.67 20.06 4.88
N ALA A 35 33.52 19.29 5.57
CA ALA A 35 33.91 17.95 5.14
C ALA A 35 32.73 16.97 5.18
N LEU A 36 31.94 16.98 6.28
CA LEU A 36 30.74 16.16 6.43
C LEU A 36 29.67 16.46 5.38
N ILE A 37 29.46 17.74 5.05
CA ILE A 37 28.51 18.15 4.00
C ILE A 37 28.99 17.65 2.63
N ARG A 38 30.27 17.78 2.31
CA ARG A 38 30.84 17.26 1.06
C ARG A 38 30.71 15.74 0.97
N GLU A 39 31.02 15.02 2.03
CA GLU A 39 30.92 13.56 2.08
C GLU A 39 29.47 13.09 1.89
N GLN A 40 28.50 13.78 2.50
CA GLN A 40 27.07 13.50 2.27
C GLN A 40 26.65 13.78 0.83
N GLN A 41 27.05 14.92 0.26
CA GLN A 41 26.76 15.27 -1.14
C GLN A 41 27.40 14.28 -2.12
N GLU A 42 28.62 13.83 -1.84
CA GLU A 42 29.33 12.85 -2.66
C GLU A 42 28.70 11.46 -2.55
N ALA A 43 28.23 11.06 -1.36
CA ALA A 43 27.49 9.82 -1.15
C ALA A 43 26.12 9.84 -1.84
N GLU A 44 25.41 10.97 -1.82
CA GLU A 44 24.15 11.14 -2.56
C GLU A 44 24.37 11.14 -4.07
N SER A 45 25.42 11.80 -4.55
CA SER A 45 25.82 11.80 -5.96
C SER A 45 26.17 10.39 -6.45
N LYS A 46 26.97 9.64 -5.68
CA LYS A 46 27.29 8.22 -5.99
C LYS A 46 26.04 7.33 -5.97
N LYS A 47 25.10 7.55 -5.04
CA LYS A 47 23.82 6.83 -5.01
C LYS A 47 22.93 7.19 -6.20
N ARG A 48 22.93 8.44 -6.63
CA ARG A 48 22.18 8.91 -7.81
C ARG A 48 22.73 8.32 -9.09
N ALA A 49 24.04 8.42 -9.30
CA ALA A 49 24.73 7.82 -10.45
C ALA A 49 24.53 6.29 -10.52
N TYR A 50 24.52 5.61 -9.38
CA TYR A 50 24.20 4.18 -9.33
C TYR A 50 22.74 3.88 -9.73
N ARG A 51 21.78 4.72 -9.33
CA ARG A 51 20.36 4.57 -9.71
C ARG A 51 20.14 4.82 -11.19
N GLU A 52 20.75 5.87 -11.74
CA GLU A 52 20.69 6.21 -13.16
C GLU A 52 21.30 5.09 -14.01
N LYS A 53 22.50 4.59 -13.65
CA LYS A 53 23.13 3.45 -14.32
C LYS A 53 22.29 2.17 -14.26
N LYS A 54 21.58 1.92 -13.14
CA LYS A 54 20.68 0.76 -13.02
C LYS A 54 19.39 0.94 -13.81
N GLN A 55 18.89 2.17 -13.93
CA GLN A 55 17.73 2.52 -14.76
C GLN A 55 18.07 2.38 -16.25
N GLU A 56 19.24 2.81 -16.69
CA GLU A 56 19.75 2.61 -18.06
C GLU A 56 19.87 1.11 -18.40
N VAL A 57 20.43 0.30 -17.49
CA VAL A 57 20.50 -1.16 -17.67
C VAL A 57 19.10 -1.78 -17.77
N ARG A 58 18.11 -1.24 -17.05
CA ARG A 58 16.71 -1.68 -17.10
C ARG A 58 16.01 -1.25 -18.38
N GLU A 59 16.25 -0.04 -18.87
CA GLU A 59 15.72 0.44 -20.16
C GLU A 59 16.33 -0.34 -21.32
N MET A 60 17.63 -0.67 -21.25
CA MET A 60 18.29 -1.58 -22.20
C MET A 60 17.70 -3.00 -22.17
N ALA A 61 17.31 -3.51 -20.99
CA ALA A 61 16.63 -4.81 -20.87
C ALA A 61 15.21 -4.76 -21.47
N LYS A 62 14.46 -3.66 -21.25
CA LYS A 62 13.15 -3.43 -21.89
C LYS A 62 13.27 -3.36 -23.41
N GLN A 63 14.27 -2.67 -23.96
CA GLN A 63 14.55 -2.62 -25.39
C GLN A 63 14.99 -3.99 -25.96
N LYS A 64 15.82 -4.75 -25.23
CA LYS A 64 16.18 -6.13 -25.62
C LYS A 64 14.98 -7.07 -25.67
N ASN A 65 13.99 -6.90 -24.78
CA ASN A 65 12.76 -7.70 -24.80
C ASN A 65 11.82 -7.32 -25.95
N GLN A 66 11.83 -6.06 -26.39
CA GLN A 66 11.12 -5.63 -27.61
C GLN A 66 11.74 -6.24 -28.88
N VAL A 67 13.06 -6.45 -28.90
CA VAL A 67 13.79 -7.05 -30.04
C VAL A 67 13.78 -8.57 -30.01
N LYS A 68 13.76 -9.22 -28.83
CA LYS A 68 13.67 -10.69 -28.69
C LYS A 68 12.31 -11.27 -29.10
N PHE A 69 11.25 -10.46 -29.16
CA PHE A 69 9.97 -10.88 -29.74
C PHE A 69 10.08 -11.23 -31.23
N ASN A 70 11.17 -10.83 -31.90
CA ASN A 70 11.38 -11.03 -33.35
C ASN A 70 12.46 -12.05 -33.74
N ASN A 71 13.13 -12.76 -32.83
CA ASN A 71 14.08 -13.81 -33.23
C ASN A 71 14.11 -15.00 -32.28
N GLN A 72 13.95 -16.18 -32.88
CA GLN A 72 13.65 -17.49 -32.29
C GLN A 72 14.71 -18.10 -31.35
N SER A 73 14.18 -18.80 -30.34
CA SER A 73 14.55 -20.10 -29.76
C SER A 73 16.00 -20.42 -29.34
N SER A 74 16.18 -20.73 -28.06
CA SER A 74 17.16 -21.72 -27.55
C SER A 74 16.65 -22.35 -26.24
N PRO A 75 16.84 -23.67 -26.00
CA PRO A 75 16.22 -24.40 -24.89
C PRO A 75 17.20 -24.56 -23.72
N ASP A 76 17.18 -23.61 -22.80
CA ASP A 76 17.62 -23.83 -21.43
C ASP A 76 16.73 -22.93 -20.58
N TYR A 77 15.81 -23.53 -19.82
CA TYR A 77 14.88 -22.79 -18.96
C TYR A 77 15.68 -22.21 -17.78
N ASP A 78 16.36 -21.08 -18.02
CA ASP A 78 17.05 -20.31 -16.99
C ASP A 78 15.97 -19.73 -16.07
N VAL A 79 15.77 -20.35 -14.90
CA VAL A 79 14.78 -19.93 -13.90
C VAL A 79 15.12 -18.49 -13.47
N ALA A 80 14.24 -17.55 -13.76
CA ALA A 80 14.38 -16.15 -13.38
C ALA A 80 14.60 -16.01 -11.88
N GLU A 81 15.67 -15.31 -11.48
CA GLU A 81 16.03 -15.14 -10.07
C GLU A 81 15.00 -14.25 -9.35
N MET A 82 14.40 -14.78 -8.29
CA MET A 82 13.46 -14.03 -7.45
C MET A 82 14.16 -12.86 -6.73
N PRO A 83 13.54 -11.66 -6.67
CA PRO A 83 14.16 -10.52 -6.00
C PRO A 83 14.30 -10.77 -4.50
N ARG A 84 15.38 -10.26 -3.92
CA ARG A 84 15.68 -10.42 -2.50
C ARG A 84 15.34 -9.15 -1.72
N LYS A 85 14.40 -9.25 -0.76
CA LYS A 85 13.86 -8.13 0.03
C LYS A 85 14.93 -7.22 0.67
N ARG A 86 16.07 -7.79 1.07
CA ARG A 86 17.17 -7.04 1.69
C ARG A 86 17.66 -5.85 0.84
N PHE A 87 17.50 -5.90 -0.48
CA PHE A 87 17.92 -4.85 -1.41
C PHE A 87 16.86 -3.77 -1.67
N TYR A 88 15.65 -3.94 -1.11
CA TYR A 88 14.48 -3.09 -1.36
C TYR A 88 13.89 -2.55 -0.04
N ARG A 89 14.73 -2.44 1.00
CA ARG A 89 14.30 -2.00 2.33
C ARG A 89 14.10 -0.49 2.37
N GLN A 90 12.86 -0.10 2.65
CA GLN A 90 12.45 1.26 2.95
C GLN A 90 11.85 1.31 4.36
N ARG A 91 11.74 2.50 4.96
CA ARG A 91 10.97 2.68 6.21
C ARG A 91 9.54 2.16 6.03
N ALA A 92 9.04 1.47 7.06
CA ALA A 92 7.72 0.85 7.02
C ALA A 92 6.60 1.88 6.81
N HIS A 93 6.74 3.04 7.48
CA HIS A 93 5.76 4.11 7.48
C HIS A 93 6.11 5.18 6.46
N SER A 94 5.13 5.56 5.65
CA SER A 94 5.18 6.72 4.75
C SER A 94 4.13 7.72 5.19
N ASN A 95 4.43 9.02 5.05
CA ASN A 95 3.39 10.03 5.23
C ASN A 95 2.49 10.02 3.98
N PRO A 96 1.19 9.68 4.08
CA PRO A 96 0.30 9.73 2.93
C PRO A 96 0.07 11.17 2.44
N PHE A 97 0.33 12.17 3.29
CA PHE A 97 0.13 13.58 2.96
C PHE A 97 1.38 14.28 2.42
N SER A 98 2.53 13.60 2.32
CA SER A 98 3.71 14.23 1.70
C SER A 98 3.55 14.34 0.19
N ASP A 99 4.25 15.30 -0.39
CA ASP A 99 4.34 15.47 -1.83
C ASP A 99 5.19 14.34 -2.41
N HIS A 100 4.50 13.30 -2.86
CA HIS A 100 5.09 12.27 -3.69
C HIS A 100 4.86 12.66 -5.15
N SER A 101 5.90 12.58 -5.98
CA SER A 101 5.74 12.62 -7.44
C SER A 101 5.05 11.34 -7.90
N LEU A 102 3.73 11.32 -7.77
CA LEU A 102 2.82 10.28 -8.21
C LEU A 102 2.00 10.86 -9.35
N GLU A 103 2.05 10.19 -10.49
CA GLU A 103 1.16 10.49 -11.61
C GLU A 103 -0.14 9.73 -11.37
N TYR A 104 -1.25 10.45 -11.40
CA TYR A 104 -2.59 9.88 -11.33
C TYR A 104 -3.23 10.08 -12.70
N PRO A 105 -3.97 9.09 -13.21
CA PRO A 105 -4.84 9.30 -14.37
C PRO A 105 -5.83 10.44 -14.08
N SER A 106 -6.25 11.16 -15.12
CA SER A 106 -7.27 12.22 -14.99
C SER A 106 -8.62 11.65 -14.59
N ASP A 107 -8.93 10.46 -15.10
CA ASP A 107 -10.16 9.71 -14.96
C ASP A 107 -9.88 8.22 -15.25
N PRO A 108 -10.79 7.30 -14.88
CA PRO A 108 -10.56 5.87 -15.06
C PRO A 108 -10.29 5.42 -16.51
N ASP A 109 -10.88 6.08 -17.51
CA ASP A 109 -10.69 5.74 -18.93
C ASP A 109 -9.27 6.08 -19.43
N SER A 110 -8.64 7.08 -18.81
CA SER A 110 -7.25 7.46 -19.12
C SER A 110 -6.19 6.50 -18.56
N MET A 111 -6.57 5.53 -17.73
CA MET A 111 -5.64 4.57 -17.13
C MET A 111 -5.24 3.47 -18.12
N ASP A 112 -3.96 3.44 -18.49
CA ASP A 112 -3.40 2.45 -19.40
C ASP A 112 -3.06 1.13 -18.68
N TRP A 113 -4.06 0.26 -18.57
CA TRP A 113 -3.92 -1.07 -17.95
C TRP A 113 -3.09 -2.07 -18.77
N SER A 114 -2.88 -1.82 -20.06
CA SER A 114 -2.15 -2.73 -20.96
C SER A 114 -0.69 -2.95 -20.52
N LYS A 115 -0.08 -1.92 -19.93
CA LYS A 115 1.28 -1.97 -19.38
C LYS A 115 1.40 -2.93 -18.19
N LEU A 116 0.35 -3.09 -17.41
CA LEU A 116 0.33 -3.93 -16.21
C LEU A 116 -0.10 -5.36 -16.53
N TYR A 117 -1.05 -5.50 -17.46
CA TYR A 117 -1.69 -6.77 -17.83
C TYR A 117 -1.64 -7.02 -19.35
N PRO A 118 -0.44 -7.07 -19.98
CA PRO A 118 -0.32 -7.17 -21.42
C PRO A 118 -0.97 -8.43 -22.00
N HIS A 119 -0.97 -9.53 -21.26
CA HIS A 119 -1.62 -10.78 -21.65
C HIS A 119 -3.14 -10.64 -21.87
N PHE A 120 -3.77 -9.65 -21.24
CA PHE A 120 -5.22 -9.42 -21.32
C PHE A 120 -5.57 -8.26 -22.26
N TYR A 121 -4.59 -7.63 -22.90
CA TYR A 121 -4.83 -6.62 -23.93
C TYR A 121 -5.08 -7.29 -25.28
N ASP A 122 -6.07 -6.81 -26.01
CA ASP A 122 -6.36 -7.21 -27.39
C ASP A 122 -5.83 -6.12 -28.32
N GLU A 123 -4.78 -6.46 -29.08
CA GLU A 123 -4.12 -5.54 -30.01
C GLU A 123 -5.00 -5.18 -31.21
N GLU A 124 -5.91 -6.05 -31.64
CA GLU A 124 -6.79 -5.81 -32.79
C GLU A 124 -7.86 -4.77 -32.45
N THR A 125 -8.48 -4.93 -31.28
CA THR A 125 -9.53 -4.01 -30.81
C THR A 125 -8.99 -2.83 -30.00
N GLN A 126 -7.70 -2.83 -29.70
CA GLN A 126 -7.00 -1.87 -28.83
C GLN A 126 -7.63 -1.72 -27.44
N LYS A 127 -8.21 -2.81 -26.89
CA LYS A 127 -8.96 -2.80 -25.64
C LYS A 127 -8.49 -3.89 -24.69
N MET A 128 -8.71 -3.65 -23.40
CA MET A 128 -8.54 -4.70 -22.38
C MET A 128 -9.71 -5.70 -22.45
N ARG A 129 -9.39 -7.00 -22.40
CA ARG A 129 -10.38 -8.09 -22.34
C ARG A 129 -10.98 -8.29 -20.94
N LYS A 130 -10.29 -7.80 -19.90
CA LYS A 130 -10.69 -7.88 -18.50
C LYS A 130 -10.40 -6.58 -17.78
N GLN A 131 -11.12 -6.32 -16.71
CA GLN A 131 -10.91 -5.18 -15.81
C GLN A 131 -10.41 -5.66 -14.45
N VAL A 132 -9.70 -4.79 -13.73
CA VAL A 132 -9.31 -5.04 -12.33
C VAL A 132 -10.57 -5.13 -11.48
N GLU A 133 -10.73 -6.22 -10.73
CA GLU A 133 -11.84 -6.40 -9.79
C GLU A 133 -11.38 -6.55 -8.34
N ILE A 134 -10.11 -6.90 -8.11
CA ILE A 134 -9.56 -7.05 -6.77
C ILE A 134 -8.49 -5.99 -6.54
N ALA A 135 -8.60 -5.25 -5.43
CA ALA A 135 -7.59 -4.28 -5.01
C ALA A 135 -7.00 -4.64 -3.63
N ASP A 136 -5.68 -4.78 -3.56
CA ASP A 136 -4.92 -4.93 -2.31
C ASP A 136 -4.30 -3.58 -1.93
N ILE A 137 -4.95 -2.87 -1.01
CA ILE A 137 -4.63 -1.50 -0.64
C ILE A 137 -3.52 -1.49 0.42
N GLY A 138 -2.36 -0.94 0.05
CA GLY A 138 -1.17 -1.01 0.89
C GLY A 138 -0.55 -2.41 0.87
N CYS A 139 -0.44 -3.03 -0.31
CA CYS A 139 -0.09 -4.44 -0.49
C CYS A 139 1.28 -4.86 0.06
N GLY A 140 2.12 -3.91 0.47
CA GLY A 140 3.46 -4.19 1.00
C GLY A 140 4.28 -4.97 -0.02
N TYR A 141 4.87 -6.08 0.42
CA TYR A 141 5.71 -6.94 -0.43
C TYR A 141 4.90 -7.93 -1.32
N GLY A 142 3.57 -7.75 -1.40
CA GLY A 142 2.70 -8.43 -2.37
C GLY A 142 2.37 -9.88 -2.03
N GLY A 143 2.59 -10.34 -0.79
CA GLY A 143 2.31 -11.73 -0.41
C GLY A 143 0.87 -12.17 -0.66
N LEU A 144 -0.11 -11.34 -0.29
CA LEU A 144 -1.53 -11.59 -0.56
C LEU A 144 -1.82 -11.55 -2.07
N LEU A 145 -1.39 -10.49 -2.74
CA LEU A 145 -1.56 -10.33 -4.20
C LEU A 145 -1.14 -11.56 -5.00
N ILE A 146 0.05 -12.12 -4.73
CA ILE A 146 0.55 -13.33 -5.42
C ILE A 146 -0.33 -14.55 -5.13
N THR A 147 -0.86 -14.67 -3.92
CA THR A 147 -1.70 -15.81 -3.56
C THR A 147 -3.09 -15.69 -4.20
N LEU A 148 -3.67 -14.49 -4.22
CA LEU A 148 -4.93 -14.21 -4.91
C LEU A 148 -4.81 -14.44 -6.41
N ALA A 149 -3.68 -14.06 -7.01
CA ALA A 149 -3.42 -14.29 -8.43
C ALA A 149 -3.54 -15.77 -8.81
N LYS A 150 -2.99 -16.65 -7.96
CA LYS A 150 -3.02 -18.09 -8.14
C LYS A 150 -4.40 -18.69 -7.87
N GLU A 151 -5.09 -18.22 -6.82
CA GLU A 151 -6.42 -18.73 -6.46
C GLU A 151 -7.51 -18.31 -7.46
N TYR A 152 -7.41 -17.08 -7.98
CA TYR A 152 -8.39 -16.48 -8.89
C TYR A 152 -7.75 -16.12 -10.24
N PRO A 153 -7.28 -17.11 -11.04
CA PRO A 153 -6.55 -16.86 -12.30
C PRO A 153 -7.37 -16.05 -13.31
N GLU A 154 -8.70 -16.14 -13.21
CA GLU A 154 -9.61 -15.44 -14.11
C GLU A 154 -9.87 -13.97 -13.75
N VAL A 155 -9.41 -13.51 -12.58
CA VAL A 155 -9.70 -12.17 -12.06
C VAL A 155 -8.43 -11.34 -12.00
N LEU A 156 -8.48 -10.11 -12.53
CA LEU A 156 -7.37 -9.18 -12.43
C LEU A 156 -7.29 -8.57 -11.03
N SER A 157 -6.11 -8.70 -10.40
CA SER A 157 -5.82 -8.23 -9.06
C SER A 157 -4.72 -7.17 -9.06
N LEU A 158 -4.97 -6.01 -8.45
CA LEU A 158 -4.01 -4.91 -8.36
C LEU A 158 -3.58 -4.66 -6.92
N GLY A 159 -2.27 -4.71 -6.66
CA GLY A 159 -1.69 -4.16 -5.44
C GLY A 159 -1.41 -2.67 -5.58
N MET A 160 -1.82 -1.84 -4.61
CA MET A 160 -1.43 -0.43 -4.54
C MET A 160 -0.48 -0.20 -3.37
N GLU A 161 0.68 0.39 -3.64
CA GLU A 161 1.68 0.69 -2.59
C GLU A 161 2.32 2.06 -2.85
N ILE A 162 2.54 2.83 -1.78
CA ILE A 162 3.05 4.20 -1.87
C ILE A 162 4.59 4.23 -1.91
N ARG A 163 5.24 3.22 -1.34
CA ARG A 163 6.71 3.14 -1.19
C ARG A 163 7.38 2.61 -2.45
N VAL A 164 8.13 3.49 -3.12
CA VAL A 164 8.89 3.21 -4.37
C VAL A 164 9.66 1.89 -4.31
N GLN A 165 10.49 1.68 -3.29
CA GLN A 165 11.35 0.49 -3.25
C GLN A 165 10.54 -0.79 -3.04
N VAL A 166 9.43 -0.70 -2.32
CA VAL A 166 8.54 -1.84 -2.07
C VAL A 166 7.74 -2.17 -3.32
N THR A 167 7.17 -1.17 -3.99
CA THR A 167 6.50 -1.36 -5.28
C THR A 167 7.44 -1.98 -6.32
N GLN A 168 8.68 -1.49 -6.44
CA GLN A 168 9.67 -2.06 -7.36
C GLN A 168 9.99 -3.52 -7.03
N TYR A 169 10.08 -3.87 -5.75
CA TYR A 169 10.27 -5.26 -5.35
C TYR A 169 9.13 -6.15 -5.85
N VAL A 170 7.88 -5.69 -5.68
CA VAL A 170 6.70 -6.46 -6.08
C VAL A 170 6.63 -6.58 -7.60
N GLU A 171 6.96 -5.51 -8.34
CA GLU A 171 7.06 -5.55 -9.80
C GLU A 171 8.11 -6.58 -10.26
N ASP A 172 9.34 -6.50 -9.74
CA ASP A 172 10.41 -7.45 -10.06
C ASP A 172 10.01 -8.90 -9.68
N ARG A 173 9.24 -9.06 -8.59
CA ARG A 173 8.74 -10.36 -8.11
C ARG A 173 7.70 -10.95 -9.07
N ILE A 174 6.75 -10.14 -9.53
CA ILE A 174 5.72 -10.55 -10.47
C ILE A 174 6.34 -10.92 -11.82
N ILE A 175 7.32 -10.13 -12.30
CA ILE A 175 8.04 -10.44 -13.55
C ILE A 175 8.73 -11.81 -13.45
N ALA A 176 9.53 -12.04 -12.40
CA ALA A 176 10.21 -13.31 -12.20
C ALA A 176 9.22 -14.49 -12.07
N LEU A 177 8.07 -14.28 -11.42
CA LEU A 177 7.02 -15.30 -11.34
C LEU A 177 6.40 -15.62 -12.70
N ARG A 178 6.08 -14.61 -13.51
CA ARG A 178 5.56 -14.80 -14.87
C ARG A 178 6.57 -15.52 -15.76
N GLU A 179 7.86 -15.18 -15.67
CA GLU A 179 8.94 -15.84 -16.41
C GLU A 179 9.10 -17.31 -16.00
N ASN A 180 9.03 -17.60 -14.70
CA ASN A 180 9.13 -18.96 -14.17
C ASN A 180 7.90 -19.85 -14.43
N HIS A 181 6.79 -19.26 -14.90
CA HIS A 181 5.54 -19.96 -15.19
C HIS A 181 5.02 -19.64 -16.59
N GLN A 182 5.93 -19.44 -17.56
CA GLN A 182 5.56 -19.17 -18.95
C GLN A 182 4.73 -20.30 -19.57
N ASP A 183 5.06 -21.56 -19.26
CA ASP A 183 4.35 -22.72 -19.82
C ASP A 183 2.89 -22.81 -19.36
N THR A 184 2.57 -22.31 -18.16
CA THR A 184 1.21 -22.34 -17.59
C THR A 184 0.49 -20.99 -17.64
N ASN A 185 1.17 -19.92 -18.07
CA ASN A 185 0.68 -18.54 -18.04
C ASN A 185 0.19 -18.09 -16.65
N GLU A 186 0.76 -18.61 -15.55
CA GLU A 186 0.41 -18.15 -14.21
C GLU A 186 0.90 -16.72 -13.94
N TYR A 187 0.24 -16.05 -12.99
CA TYR A 187 0.57 -14.70 -12.49
C TYR A 187 0.43 -13.55 -13.52
N GLN A 188 -0.12 -13.82 -14.71
CA GLN A 188 -0.44 -12.78 -15.69
C GLN A 188 -1.56 -11.84 -15.20
N ASN A 189 -2.39 -12.31 -14.27
CA ASN A 189 -3.56 -11.62 -13.74
C ASN A 189 -3.28 -10.75 -12.50
N CYS A 190 -2.02 -10.55 -12.11
CA CYS A 190 -1.68 -9.68 -10.99
C CYS A 190 -0.64 -8.63 -11.37
N ALA A 191 -0.79 -7.41 -10.84
CA ALA A 191 0.16 -6.33 -11.02
C ALA A 191 0.22 -5.44 -9.77
N VAL A 192 1.23 -4.59 -9.70
CA VAL A 192 1.37 -3.58 -8.65
C VAL A 192 1.44 -2.20 -9.27
N LEU A 193 0.80 -1.24 -8.62
CA LEU A 193 0.83 0.17 -8.98
C LEU A 193 1.41 0.99 -7.83
N ARG A 194 2.33 1.89 -8.16
CA ARG A 194 2.79 2.89 -7.19
C ARG A 194 1.72 3.97 -7.08
N GLY A 195 1.01 4.00 -5.97
CA GLY A 195 -0.11 4.92 -5.79
C GLY A 195 -0.41 5.20 -4.33
N ASN A 196 -1.03 6.35 -4.07
CA ASN A 196 -1.57 6.66 -2.76
C ASN A 196 -3.08 6.42 -2.78
N ALA A 197 -3.52 5.32 -2.17
CA ALA A 197 -4.94 4.98 -2.10
C ALA A 197 -5.79 5.96 -1.27
N MET A 198 -5.17 6.89 -0.53
CA MET A 198 -5.88 8.00 0.14
C MET A 198 -6.11 9.20 -0.77
N LYS A 199 -5.55 9.19 -1.99
CA LYS A 199 -5.69 10.28 -2.95
C LYS A 199 -6.36 9.74 -4.21
N PHE A 200 -7.64 10.08 -4.37
CA PHE A 200 -8.37 9.91 -5.62
C PHE A 200 -8.38 8.46 -6.13
N ILE A 201 -8.81 7.50 -5.29
CA ILE A 201 -9.06 6.14 -5.77
C ILE A 201 -10.09 6.08 -6.93
N PRO A 202 -11.10 6.98 -7.02
CA PRO A 202 -12.02 7.03 -8.17
C PRO A 202 -11.37 7.46 -9.49
N ASN A 203 -10.12 7.95 -9.49
CA ASN A 203 -9.42 8.24 -10.73
C ASN A 203 -8.91 6.96 -11.41
N PHE A 204 -8.72 5.87 -10.65
CA PHE A 204 -8.23 4.60 -11.20
C PHE A 204 -9.36 3.67 -11.62
N PHE A 205 -10.49 3.70 -10.92
CA PHE A 205 -11.54 2.70 -11.08
C PHE A 205 -12.89 3.35 -11.38
N HIS A 206 -13.64 2.73 -12.29
CA HIS A 206 -15.03 3.10 -12.54
C HIS A 206 -15.91 2.81 -11.33
N LYS A 207 -17.09 3.44 -11.30
CA LYS A 207 -18.13 3.14 -10.30
C LYS A 207 -18.45 1.64 -10.31
N GLY A 208 -18.38 1.00 -9.16
CA GLY A 208 -18.68 -0.43 -9.00
C GLY A 208 -17.75 -1.37 -9.77
N GLN A 209 -16.55 -0.93 -10.17
CA GLN A 209 -15.62 -1.80 -10.89
C GLN A 209 -15.09 -2.93 -10.01
N LEU A 210 -14.76 -2.64 -8.75
CA LEU A 210 -14.16 -3.61 -7.83
C LEU A 210 -15.21 -4.54 -7.24
N SER A 211 -14.84 -5.79 -6.99
CA SER A 211 -15.61 -6.77 -6.21
C SER A 211 -15.00 -7.03 -4.83
N LYS A 212 -13.69 -6.81 -4.66
CA LYS A 212 -12.99 -7.02 -3.39
C LYS A 212 -11.94 -5.94 -3.14
N MET A 213 -11.91 -5.44 -1.91
CA MET A 213 -10.87 -4.53 -1.43
C MET A 213 -10.26 -5.06 -0.14
N PHE A 214 -8.93 -5.16 -0.10
CA PHE A 214 -8.20 -5.67 1.05
C PHE A 214 -7.41 -4.55 1.74
N PHE A 215 -7.50 -4.50 3.06
CA PHE A 215 -6.74 -3.60 3.93
C PHE A 215 -6.00 -4.45 4.97
N CYS A 216 -4.81 -4.89 4.61
CA CYS A 216 -4.04 -5.85 5.39
C CYS A 216 -2.94 -5.17 6.20
N PHE A 217 -3.07 -5.19 7.53
CA PHE A 217 -2.13 -4.58 8.47
C PHE A 217 -1.83 -3.10 8.15
N PRO A 218 -2.87 -2.25 7.96
CA PRO A 218 -2.65 -0.83 7.69
C PRO A 218 -1.95 -0.13 8.85
N ASP A 219 -1.26 0.99 8.58
CA ASP A 219 -0.56 1.74 9.61
C ASP A 219 -1.54 2.25 10.70
N PRO A 220 -1.35 1.86 11.98
CA PRO A 220 -2.27 2.22 13.06
C PRO A 220 -2.24 3.70 13.43
N HIS A 221 -1.16 4.42 13.11
CA HIS A 221 -0.98 5.83 13.45
C HIS A 221 -1.42 6.20 14.88
N PHE A 222 -0.85 5.53 15.89
CA PHE A 222 -1.26 5.58 17.31
C PHE A 222 -1.48 6.97 17.96
N LYS A 223 -0.90 8.04 17.42
CA LYS A 223 -1.06 9.38 17.98
C LYS A 223 -2.36 9.98 17.45
N GLN A 224 -3.26 10.44 18.32
CA GLN A 224 -4.56 11.03 17.92
C GLN A 224 -4.45 12.06 16.79
N ARG A 225 -3.46 12.96 16.85
CA ARG A 225 -3.20 13.97 15.79
C ARG A 225 -2.91 13.38 14.40
N LYS A 226 -2.58 12.09 14.32
CA LYS A 226 -2.29 11.33 13.10
C LYS A 226 -3.44 10.43 12.66
N HIS A 227 -4.57 10.38 13.37
CA HIS A 227 -5.69 9.51 12.99
C HIS A 227 -6.28 9.87 11.61
N LYS A 228 -6.15 11.13 11.16
CA LYS A 228 -6.49 11.53 9.79
C LYS A 228 -5.71 10.78 8.71
N ALA A 229 -4.54 10.26 9.03
CA ALA A 229 -3.69 9.50 8.11
C ALA A 229 -4.08 8.01 8.03
N ARG A 230 -5.05 7.56 8.84
CA ARG A 230 -5.51 6.16 8.78
C ARG A 230 -6.40 5.96 7.55
N ILE A 231 -6.35 4.77 6.98
CA ILE A 231 -6.96 4.46 5.67
C ILE A 231 -8.50 4.30 5.71
N ILE A 232 -9.10 3.92 6.84
CA ILE A 232 -10.55 3.72 6.99
C ILE A 232 -11.25 4.92 7.65
N THR A 233 -11.45 6.01 6.93
CA THR A 233 -12.21 7.17 7.43
C THR A 233 -13.51 7.34 6.66
N ASN A 234 -14.52 8.00 7.22
CA ASN A 234 -15.82 8.19 6.55
C ASN A 234 -15.69 8.80 5.14
N THR A 235 -14.80 9.77 4.95
CA THR A 235 -14.54 10.36 3.62
C THR A 235 -14.01 9.34 2.62
N LEU A 236 -13.01 8.54 3.03
CA LEU A 236 -12.45 7.49 2.17
C LEU A 236 -13.42 6.34 1.95
N LEU A 237 -14.25 6.01 2.94
CA LEU A 237 -15.28 4.97 2.83
C LEU A 237 -16.30 5.31 1.75
N THR A 238 -16.65 6.58 1.57
CA THR A 238 -17.53 7.00 0.47
C THR A 238 -16.87 6.76 -0.89
N GLU A 239 -15.57 7.06 -1.04
CA GLU A 239 -14.82 6.75 -2.26
C GLU A 239 -14.71 5.23 -2.50
N TYR A 240 -14.51 4.44 -1.44
CA TYR A 240 -14.48 2.98 -1.52
C TYR A 240 -15.83 2.41 -1.94
N ALA A 241 -16.93 2.92 -1.37
CA ALA A 241 -18.30 2.53 -1.75
C ALA A 241 -18.65 2.92 -3.19
N TYR A 242 -18.01 3.95 -3.75
CA TYR A 242 -18.17 4.35 -5.14
C TYR A 242 -17.51 3.35 -6.09
N VAL A 243 -16.27 2.96 -5.84
CA VAL A 243 -15.51 2.04 -6.73
C VAL A 243 -15.86 0.57 -6.52
N LEU A 244 -16.41 0.19 -5.35
CA LEU A 244 -16.82 -1.17 -5.00
C LEU A 244 -18.27 -1.43 -5.41
N ARG A 245 -18.51 -2.53 -6.13
CA ARG A 245 -19.86 -2.94 -6.58
C ARG A 245 -20.75 -3.32 -5.40
N GLU A 246 -22.05 -3.24 -5.61
CA GLU A 246 -23.03 -3.76 -4.65
C GLU A 246 -22.81 -5.27 -4.44
N GLY A 247 -22.83 -5.72 -3.18
CA GLY A 247 -22.43 -7.07 -2.78
C GLY A 247 -20.90 -7.30 -2.75
N GLY A 248 -20.09 -6.32 -3.16
CA GLY A 248 -18.64 -6.37 -3.03
C GLY A 248 -18.20 -6.33 -1.57
N ILE A 249 -17.01 -6.88 -1.27
CA ILE A 249 -16.55 -7.06 0.11
C ILE A 249 -15.28 -6.25 0.39
N VAL A 250 -15.30 -5.53 1.51
CA VAL A 250 -14.12 -4.95 2.16
C VAL A 250 -13.60 -5.94 3.20
N TYR A 251 -12.33 -6.35 3.06
CA TYR A 251 -11.63 -7.24 3.98
C TYR A 251 -10.62 -6.44 4.78
N THR A 252 -10.71 -6.50 6.11
CA THR A 252 -9.74 -5.84 7.00
C THR A 252 -9.10 -6.84 7.94
N ILE A 253 -7.79 -6.68 8.16
CA ILE A 253 -7.05 -7.43 9.18
C ILE A 253 -5.98 -6.55 9.82
N THR A 254 -5.81 -6.64 11.13
CA THR A 254 -4.73 -5.95 11.85
C THR A 254 -4.37 -6.71 13.12
N ASP A 255 -3.14 -6.51 13.61
CA ASP A 255 -2.66 -6.97 14.92
C ASP A 255 -2.87 -5.92 16.03
N VAL A 256 -3.44 -4.75 15.70
CA VAL A 256 -3.67 -3.66 16.66
C VAL A 256 -5.16 -3.54 16.97
N LYS A 257 -5.54 -3.93 18.19
CA LYS A 257 -6.95 -3.90 18.65
C LYS A 257 -7.60 -2.52 18.49
N ASP A 258 -6.92 -1.45 18.92
CA ASP A 258 -7.43 -0.08 18.79
C ASP A 258 -7.68 0.34 17.32
N LEU A 259 -6.87 -0.18 16.39
CA LEU A 259 -7.07 0.08 14.96
C LEU A 259 -8.25 -0.75 14.43
N HIS A 260 -8.38 -2.00 14.86
CA HIS A 260 -9.52 -2.85 14.52
C HIS A 260 -10.84 -2.20 14.95
N GLU A 261 -10.96 -1.82 16.23
CA GLU A 261 -12.15 -1.15 16.77
C GLU A 261 -12.45 0.15 16.01
N TRP A 262 -11.42 0.89 15.63
CA TRP A 262 -11.57 2.10 14.83
C TRP A 262 -12.09 1.81 13.41
N MET A 263 -11.55 0.80 12.72
CA MET A 263 -12.01 0.42 11.38
C MET A 263 -13.46 -0.07 11.42
N VAL A 264 -13.77 -0.97 12.37
CA VAL A 264 -15.12 -1.50 12.59
C VAL A 264 -16.11 -0.37 12.83
N LYS A 265 -15.79 0.56 13.75
CA LYS A 265 -16.66 1.70 14.06
C LYS A 265 -17.02 2.51 12.80
N HIS A 266 -16.02 2.92 12.01
CA HIS A 266 -16.29 3.80 10.85
C HIS A 266 -17.03 3.05 9.72
N LEU A 267 -16.74 1.76 9.54
CA LEU A 267 -17.45 0.92 8.59
C LEU A 267 -18.91 0.69 9.01
N GLU A 268 -19.17 0.41 10.28
CA GLU A 268 -20.54 0.25 10.83
C GLU A 268 -21.34 1.57 10.83
N GLU A 269 -20.68 2.72 11.00
CA GLU A 269 -21.32 4.04 10.93
C GLU A 269 -21.66 4.48 9.49
N HIS A 270 -21.01 3.90 8.48
CA HIS A 270 -21.19 4.31 7.09
C HIS A 270 -22.39 3.57 6.45
N PRO A 271 -23.37 4.28 5.86
CA PRO A 271 -24.65 3.68 5.44
C PRO A 271 -24.55 2.67 4.29
N MET A 272 -23.41 2.62 3.61
CA MET A 272 -23.17 1.73 2.46
C MET A 272 -22.48 0.42 2.84
N PHE A 273 -22.23 0.15 4.13
CA PHE A 273 -21.50 -1.04 4.56
C PHE A 273 -22.23 -1.79 5.67
N GLU A 274 -22.25 -3.11 5.56
CA GLU A 274 -22.79 -4.01 6.59
C GLU A 274 -21.77 -5.07 6.96
N ARG A 275 -21.61 -5.32 8.26
CA ARG A 275 -20.63 -6.28 8.76
C ARG A 275 -21.07 -7.71 8.47
N LYS A 276 -20.15 -8.54 7.96
CA LYS A 276 -20.38 -9.98 7.81
C LYS A 276 -20.28 -10.69 9.17
N SER A 277 -21.05 -11.76 9.33
CA SER A 277 -21.00 -12.57 10.54
C SER A 277 -19.68 -13.34 10.66
N LYS A 278 -19.35 -13.78 11.87
CA LYS A 278 -18.14 -14.55 12.11
C LYS A 278 -18.14 -15.88 11.35
N GLU A 279 -19.30 -16.52 11.24
CA GLU A 279 -19.50 -17.76 10.51
C GLU A 279 -19.22 -17.57 9.00
N TRP A 280 -19.58 -16.41 8.44
CA TRP A 280 -19.23 -16.08 7.06
C TRP A 280 -17.72 -15.91 6.90
N GLU A 281 -17.07 -15.17 7.82
CA GLU A 281 -15.62 -14.96 7.79
C GLU A 281 -14.85 -16.28 7.88
N ASP A 282 -15.30 -17.23 8.69
CA ASP A 282 -14.64 -18.53 8.90
C ASP A 282 -14.76 -19.48 7.69
N GLN A 283 -15.73 -19.24 6.81
CA GLN A 283 -15.97 -20.05 5.61
C GLN A 283 -15.40 -19.39 4.34
N ASP A 284 -15.10 -18.10 4.38
CA ASP A 284 -14.64 -17.36 3.22
C ASP A 284 -13.16 -17.62 2.90
N LYS A 285 -12.90 -18.01 1.65
CA LYS A 285 -11.56 -18.32 1.17
C LYS A 285 -10.63 -17.10 1.19
N CYS A 286 -11.13 -15.92 0.87
CA CYS A 286 -10.33 -14.69 0.88
C CYS A 286 -9.88 -14.32 2.30
N VAL A 287 -10.70 -14.58 3.32
CA VAL A 287 -10.30 -14.42 4.73
C VAL A 287 -9.16 -15.37 5.09
N GLU A 288 -9.23 -16.64 4.70
CA GLU A 288 -8.15 -17.62 4.91
C GLU A 288 -6.82 -17.15 4.27
N LEU A 289 -6.88 -16.69 3.02
CA LEU A 289 -5.71 -16.18 2.30
C LEU A 289 -5.14 -14.91 2.93
N MET A 290 -6.00 -13.94 3.26
CA MET A 290 -5.62 -12.70 3.93
C MET A 290 -4.91 -12.97 5.27
N TYR A 291 -5.39 -13.95 6.03
CA TYR A 291 -4.87 -14.29 7.35
C TYR A 291 -3.44 -14.84 7.32
N ASN A 292 -3.06 -15.55 6.24
CA ASN A 292 -1.84 -16.36 6.18
C ASN A 292 -0.80 -15.89 5.15
N SER A 293 -1.23 -15.22 4.09
CA SER A 293 -0.37 -14.97 2.92
C SER A 293 0.43 -13.68 2.98
N THR A 294 0.04 -12.73 3.85
CA THR A 294 0.78 -11.48 4.02
C THR A 294 2.01 -11.68 4.90
N GLU A 295 3.10 -10.98 4.59
CA GLU A 295 4.33 -11.15 5.36
C GLU A 295 4.24 -10.55 6.77
N GLU A 296 3.41 -9.52 6.95
CA GLU A 296 3.09 -8.99 8.29
C GLU A 296 2.25 -10.01 9.07
N GLY A 297 1.24 -10.64 8.46
CA GLY A 297 0.46 -11.70 9.12
C GLY A 297 1.29 -12.91 9.53
N GLN A 298 2.26 -13.32 8.72
CA GLN A 298 3.22 -14.37 9.07
C GLN A 298 4.17 -13.94 10.21
N LYS A 299 4.56 -12.67 10.25
CA LYS A 299 5.38 -12.11 11.34
C LYS A 299 4.60 -12.08 12.65
N VAL A 300 3.35 -11.67 12.62
CA VAL A 300 2.45 -11.66 13.79
C VAL A 300 2.29 -13.09 14.34
N ALA A 301 2.05 -14.07 13.45
CA ALA A 301 1.95 -15.47 13.86
C ALA A 301 3.23 -16.01 14.51
N ARG A 302 4.42 -15.71 13.96
CA ARG A 302 5.71 -16.08 14.58
C ARG A 302 5.89 -15.47 15.97
N ASN A 303 5.37 -14.27 16.17
CA ASN A 303 5.42 -13.55 17.45
C ASN A 303 4.27 -13.91 18.39
N LYS A 304 3.39 -14.87 18.01
CA LYS A 304 2.19 -15.25 18.77
C LYS A 304 1.28 -14.06 19.08
N GLY A 305 1.24 -13.07 18.17
CA GLY A 305 0.34 -11.93 18.28
C GLY A 305 -1.07 -12.28 17.77
N ASP A 306 -2.05 -11.55 18.28
CA ASP A 306 -3.43 -11.67 17.83
C ASP A 306 -3.62 -11.03 16.46
N LYS A 307 -4.59 -11.55 15.70
CA LYS A 307 -5.00 -11.00 14.40
C LYS A 307 -6.50 -10.80 14.41
N PHE A 308 -6.92 -9.54 14.33
CA PHE A 308 -8.31 -9.12 14.35
C PHE A 308 -8.81 -8.93 12.92
N VAL A 309 -9.80 -9.71 12.51
CA VAL A 309 -10.44 -9.67 11.19
C VAL A 309 -11.80 -8.97 11.31
N ALA A 310 -12.15 -8.18 10.30
CA ALA A 310 -13.54 -7.77 10.06
C ALA A 310 -13.80 -7.63 8.56
N CYS A 311 -14.90 -8.23 8.10
CA CYS A 311 -15.36 -8.12 6.72
C CYS A 311 -16.68 -7.35 6.63
N PHE A 312 -16.81 -6.53 5.58
CA PHE A 312 -18.01 -5.72 5.33
C PHE A 312 -18.47 -5.84 3.88
N GLU A 313 -19.77 -6.02 3.68
CA GLU A 313 -20.41 -5.99 2.37
C GLU A 313 -20.86 -4.59 2.01
N ARG A 314 -20.66 -4.20 0.75
CA ARG A 314 -21.15 -2.95 0.19
C ARG A 314 -22.63 -3.11 -0.14
N LEU A 315 -23.48 -2.45 0.64
CA LEU A 315 -24.93 -2.48 0.48
C LEU A 315 -25.37 -1.79 -0.82
N PRO A 316 -26.51 -2.15 -1.41
CA PRO A 316 -27.09 -1.43 -2.53
C PRO A 316 -27.27 0.05 -2.24
N THR A 317 -27.10 0.91 -3.26
CA THR A 317 -27.45 2.32 -3.10
C THR A 317 -28.97 2.43 -2.89
N PRO A 318 -29.46 3.11 -1.84
CA PRO A 318 -30.89 3.33 -1.69
C PRO A 318 -31.49 3.92 -2.96
N GLN A 319 -32.59 3.36 -3.45
CA GLN A 319 -33.35 3.97 -4.53
C GLN A 319 -33.96 5.27 -3.97
N ASP A 320 -33.73 6.39 -4.66
CA ASP A 320 -34.43 7.63 -4.34
C ASP A 320 -35.93 7.33 -4.42
N CYS A 321 -36.70 7.67 -3.37
CA CYS A 321 -38.15 7.60 -3.45
C CYS A 321 -38.60 8.67 -4.45
N ASP A 322 -39.06 8.23 -5.63
CA ASP A 322 -39.66 9.07 -6.67
C ASP A 322 -40.80 9.96 -6.13
#